data_AF-U2QH97-F1
#
_entry.id   AF-U2QH97-F1
#
_cell.length_a   1.000
_cell.length_b   1.000
_cell.length_c   1.000
_cell.angle_alpha   90.00
_cell.angle_beta   90.00
_cell.angle_gamma   90.00
#
_symmetry.space_group_name_H-M   'P 1'
#
loop_
_entity.id
_entity.type
_entity.pdbx_description
1 polymer ?
#
loop_
_entity_poly.entity_id
_entity_poly.type
_entity_poly.pdbx_seq_one_letter_code
_entity_poly.pdbx_strand_id
1 'polypeptide(L)'
;MYAADEVRLEHEAETRRMWLPRGQRTKPSVDRQKTSQSFFGALSLTSKKVKLYPIEGNQNTEQTILALDRLQRETREEKIAVVLDNARFHHAKMLTGLHEPGQLLERITPIHLPPYAPDHNPVEHVWNTAKNNIANIQRETPEETFGAFASHITGRTFDHDFEHLPPRDTENDLVS
;
A
#
# COMPACT_ATOMS: atom_id res chain seq x y z
N MET A 1 -1.41 -16.04 -6.38
CA MET A 1 -0.44 -14.98 -6.66
C MET A 1 -0.87 -13.72 -5.93
N TYR A 2 0.10 -13.02 -5.35
CA TYR A 2 -0.12 -11.75 -4.67
C TYR A 2 0.75 -10.67 -5.29
N ALA A 3 0.26 -9.44 -5.30
CA ALA A 3 1.05 -8.25 -5.53
C ALA A 3 1.18 -7.49 -4.21
N ALA A 4 2.40 -7.15 -3.83
CA ALA A 4 2.70 -6.61 -2.52
C ALA A 4 3.57 -5.36 -2.61
N ASP A 5 3.37 -4.47 -1.65
CA ASP A 5 4.07 -3.18 -1.51
C ASP A 5 3.83 -2.62 -0.11
N GLU A 6 4.64 -1.65 0.28
CA GLU A 6 4.50 -0.91 1.51
C GLU A 6 3.84 0.46 1.31
N VAL A 7 2.90 0.80 2.18
CA VAL A 7 2.28 2.12 2.22
C VAL A 7 2.53 2.79 3.56
N ARG A 8 3.02 4.02 3.53
CA ARG A 8 3.08 4.90 4.69
C ARG A 8 1.88 5.85 4.69
N LEU A 9 1.24 5.95 5.85
CA LEU A 9 0.15 6.88 6.11
C LEU A 9 0.56 7.87 7.18
N GLU A 10 0.15 9.11 6.98
CA GLU A 10 0.27 10.18 7.96
C GLU A 10 -1.09 10.42 8.59
N HIS A 11 -1.11 10.80 9.86
CA HIS A 11 -2.34 11.17 10.56
C HIS A 11 -2.89 12.51 10.04
N GLU A 12 -2.00 13.41 9.61
CA GLU A 12 -2.37 14.69 9.02
C GLU A 12 -3.21 14.45 7.74
N ALA A 13 -4.39 15.05 7.70
CA ALA A 13 -5.28 14.88 6.55
C ALA A 13 -4.73 15.62 5.31
N GLU A 14 -4.47 14.86 4.26
CA GLU A 14 -4.15 15.42 2.95
C GLU A 14 -5.40 16.10 2.35
N THR A 15 -5.34 17.43 2.19
CA THR A 15 -6.41 18.19 1.53
C THR A 15 -6.25 18.09 0.02
N ARG A 16 -7.14 17.34 -0.65
CA ARG A 16 -7.11 17.13 -2.11
C ARG A 16 -8.03 18.09 -2.86
N ARG A 17 -9.29 18.23 -2.45
CA ARG A 17 -10.30 19.10 -3.10
C ARG A 17 -11.24 19.68 -2.05
N MET A 18 -11.53 20.98 -2.14
CA MET A 18 -12.41 21.69 -1.20
C MET A 18 -13.23 22.76 -1.90
N TRP A 19 -14.52 22.87 -1.54
CA TRP A 19 -15.38 23.97 -1.97
C TRP A 19 -15.28 25.11 -0.96
N LEU A 20 -14.72 26.24 -1.38
CA LEU A 20 -14.53 27.41 -0.51
C LEU A 20 -15.47 28.56 -0.91
N PRO A 21 -15.99 29.32 0.07
CA PRO A 21 -16.81 30.49 -0.21
C PRO A 21 -16.00 31.55 -1.00
N ARG A 22 -16.59 32.02 -2.11
CA ARG A 22 -15.96 33.00 -3.00
C ARG A 22 -15.79 34.34 -2.28
N GLY A 23 -14.58 34.91 -2.34
CA GLY A 23 -14.28 36.22 -1.75
C GLY A 23 -13.92 36.20 -0.26
N GLN A 24 -13.90 35.04 0.40
CA GLN A 24 -13.48 34.90 1.79
C GLN A 24 -12.13 34.17 1.88
N ARG A 25 -11.20 34.72 2.68
CA ARG A 25 -9.93 34.05 2.95
C ARG A 25 -10.15 32.89 3.92
N THR A 26 -10.09 31.67 3.42
CA THR A 26 -10.06 30.46 4.26
C THR A 26 -8.62 30.07 4.57
N LYS A 27 -8.32 29.85 5.85
CA LYS A 27 -7.06 29.23 6.27
C LYS A 27 -7.34 27.76 6.57
N PRO A 28 -6.76 26.81 5.81
CA PRO A 28 -6.86 25.40 6.18
C PRO A 28 -6.15 25.21 7.52
N SER A 29 -6.83 24.55 8.45
CA SER A 29 -6.27 24.12 9.73
C SER A 29 -6.08 22.62 9.68
N VAL A 30 -4.84 22.17 9.87
CA VAL A 30 -4.45 20.76 9.94
C VAL A 30 -3.74 20.54 11.27
N ASP A 31 -3.93 19.37 11.87
CA ASP A 31 -3.12 19.00 13.03
C ASP A 31 -1.70 18.68 12.54
N ARG A 32 -0.71 19.35 13.13
CA ARG A 32 0.71 19.22 12.75
C ARG A 32 1.44 18.14 13.54
N GLN A 33 0.70 17.23 14.17
CA GLN A 33 1.28 16.06 14.81
C GLN A 33 1.83 15.10 13.76
N LYS A 34 3.17 14.98 13.71
CA LYS A 34 3.90 14.09 12.80
C LYS A 34 3.79 12.63 13.24
N THR A 35 2.58 12.09 13.25
CA THR A 35 2.34 10.67 13.53
C THR A 35 2.10 9.94 12.22
N SER A 36 2.79 8.83 12.02
CA SER A 36 2.68 8.02 10.81
C SER A 36 2.69 6.54 11.14
N GLN A 37 1.96 5.76 10.36
CA GLN A 37 1.96 4.30 10.44
C GLN A 37 2.22 3.73 9.06
N SER A 38 3.12 2.76 8.99
CA SER A 38 3.42 2.02 7.76
C SER A 38 2.69 0.67 7.78
N PHE A 39 2.32 0.20 6.59
CA PHE A 39 1.69 -1.10 6.39
C PHE A 39 2.36 -1.84 5.24
N PHE A 40 2.49 -3.15 5.40
CA PHE A 40 2.74 -4.06 4.28
C PHE A 40 1.40 -4.56 3.76
N GLY A 41 1.16 -4.40 2.47
CA GLY A 41 -0.04 -4.91 1.81
C GLY A 41 0.27 -6.05 0.87
N ALA A 42 -0.63 -7.04 0.84
CA ALA A 42 -0.62 -8.10 -0.16
C ALA A 42 -2.01 -8.21 -0.81
N LEU A 43 -2.12 -7.74 -2.05
CA LEU A 43 -3.31 -7.89 -2.89
C LEU A 43 -3.32 -9.27 -3.54
N SER A 44 -4.34 -10.07 -3.26
CA SER A 44 -4.59 -11.32 -3.96
C SER A 44 -5.13 -11.04 -5.36
N LEU A 45 -4.41 -11.46 -6.41
CA LEU A 45 -4.87 -11.26 -7.79
C LEU A 45 -6.06 -12.17 -8.15
N THR A 46 -6.27 -13.24 -7.39
CA THR A 46 -7.37 -14.20 -7.57
C THR A 46 -8.61 -13.78 -6.81
N SER A 47 -8.50 -13.53 -5.50
CA SER A 47 -9.66 -13.16 -4.67
C SER A 47 -9.98 -11.67 -4.67
N LYS A 48 -9.09 -10.85 -5.23
CA LYS A 48 -9.16 -9.38 -5.25
C LYS A 48 -9.21 -8.74 -3.86
N LYS A 49 -8.90 -9.51 -2.80
CA LYS A 49 -8.83 -9.02 -1.43
C LYS A 49 -7.41 -8.65 -1.05
N VAL A 50 -7.28 -7.66 -0.17
CA VAL A 50 -5.98 -7.24 0.38
C VAL A 50 -5.83 -7.76 1.79
N LYS A 51 -4.66 -8.33 2.08
CA LYS A 51 -4.18 -8.58 3.43
C LYS A 51 -3.26 -7.43 3.84
N LEU A 52 -3.48 -6.85 5.02
CA LEU A 52 -2.74 -5.72 5.55
C LEU A 52 -2.03 -6.13 6.84
N TYR A 53 -0.75 -5.82 6.94
CA TYR A 53 0.05 -6.05 8.14
C TYR A 53 0.67 -4.72 8.59
N PRO A 54 0.40 -4.24 9.82
CA PRO A 54 1.06 -3.05 10.32
C PRO A 54 2.56 -3.31 10.51
N ILE A 55 3.37 -2.32 10.13
CA ILE A 55 4.83 -2.31 10.29
C ILE A 55 5.18 -1.52 11.54
N GLU A 56 5.93 -2.15 12.45
CA GLU A 56 6.41 -1.47 13.65
C GLU A 56 7.74 -0.74 13.34
N GLY A 57 7.76 0.59 13.51
CA GLY A 57 8.95 1.39 13.25
C GLY A 57 9.22 1.62 11.76
N ASN A 58 10.45 1.31 11.32
CA ASN A 58 10.90 1.60 9.96
C ASN A 58 10.62 0.44 9.00
N GLN A 59 10.33 0.76 7.75
CA GLN A 59 10.26 -0.19 6.64
C GLN A 59 11.66 -0.77 6.40
N ASN A 60 11.86 -2.04 6.75
CA ASN A 60 13.14 -2.73 6.61
C ASN A 60 12.92 -4.21 6.20
N THR A 61 14.01 -4.89 5.87
CA THR A 61 13.98 -6.29 5.44
C THR A 61 13.35 -7.23 6.47
N GLU A 62 13.52 -7.00 7.77
CA GLU A 62 12.93 -7.85 8.82
C GLU A 62 11.40 -7.75 8.82
N GLN A 63 10.86 -6.53 8.68
CA GLN A 63 9.42 -6.30 8.61
C GLN A 63 8.81 -6.93 7.35
N THR A 64 9.52 -6.86 6.21
CA THR A 64 9.13 -7.60 5.00
C THR A 64 9.10 -9.11 5.25
N ILE A 65 10.12 -9.69 5.90
CA ILE A 65 10.16 -11.13 6.22
C ILE A 65 8.99 -11.52 7.13
N LEU A 66 8.71 -10.74 8.17
CA LEU A 66 7.60 -10.98 9.09
C LEU A 66 6.25 -10.94 8.36
N ALA A 67 6.05 -9.97 7.47
CA ALA A 67 4.83 -9.85 6.69
C ALA A 67 4.66 -11.02 5.71
N LEU A 68 5.74 -11.43 5.03
CA LEU A 68 5.75 -12.59 4.14
C LEU A 68 5.48 -13.90 4.90
N ASP A 69 6.07 -14.09 6.07
CA ASP A 69 5.81 -15.27 6.92
C ASP A 69 4.35 -15.33 7.40
N ARG A 70 3.76 -14.19 7.80
CA ARG A 70 2.32 -14.12 8.10
C ARG A 70 1.48 -14.45 6.88
N LEU A 71 1.82 -13.90 5.71
CA LEU A 71 1.13 -14.15 4.45
C LEU A 71 1.09 -15.64 4.11
N GLN A 72 2.22 -16.36 4.20
CA GLN A 72 2.26 -17.80 3.88
C GLN A 72 1.52 -18.68 4.90
N ARG A 73 1.47 -18.28 6.19
CA ARG A 73 0.73 -19.02 7.22
C ARG A 73 -0.77 -18.91 7.03
N GLU A 74 -1.23 -17.75 6.57
CA GLU A 74 -2.64 -17.48 6.30
C GLU A 74 -3.11 -17.93 4.91
N THR A 75 -2.20 -18.49 4.10
CA THR A 75 -2.46 -18.90 2.71
C THR A 75 -2.34 -20.41 2.64
N ARG A 76 -3.38 -21.09 2.11
CA ARG A 76 -3.50 -22.55 2.15
C ARG A 76 -2.67 -23.22 1.06
N GLU A 77 -2.35 -22.48 0.01
CA GLU A 77 -1.65 -22.92 -1.18
C GLU A 77 -0.20 -23.30 -0.87
N GLU A 78 0.27 -24.43 -1.40
CA GLU A 78 1.61 -24.94 -1.12
C GLU A 78 2.72 -23.96 -1.59
N LYS A 79 2.50 -23.30 -2.73
CA LYS A 79 3.42 -22.29 -3.29
C LYS A 79 2.70 -20.97 -3.57
N ILE A 80 3.38 -19.88 -3.27
CA ILE A 80 2.83 -18.53 -3.31
C ILE A 80 3.79 -17.64 -4.10
N ALA A 81 3.40 -17.25 -5.30
CA ALA A 81 4.09 -16.19 -6.03
C ALA A 81 3.73 -14.82 -5.47
N VAL A 82 4.73 -14.02 -5.10
CA VAL A 82 4.56 -12.65 -4.60
C VAL A 82 5.33 -11.69 -5.49
N VAL A 83 4.59 -10.79 -6.14
CA VAL A 83 5.16 -9.69 -6.92
C VAL A 83 5.52 -8.56 -5.98
N LEU A 84 6.81 -8.21 -5.92
CA LEU A 84 7.36 -7.11 -5.11
C LEU A 84 7.89 -6.02 -6.03
N ASP A 85 7.85 -4.77 -5.55
CA ASP A 85 8.55 -3.68 -6.21
C ASP A 85 10.09 -3.84 -6.09
N ASN A 86 10.82 -2.93 -6.73
CA ASN A 86 12.28 -3.03 -6.79
C ASN A 86 12.99 -2.34 -5.60
N ALA A 87 12.31 -2.16 -4.46
CA ALA A 87 12.90 -1.51 -3.30
C ALA A 87 14.14 -2.27 -2.81
N ARG A 88 15.18 -1.52 -2.41
CA ARG A 88 16.50 -2.10 -2.07
C ARG A 88 16.44 -3.16 -0.98
N PHE A 89 15.52 -3.02 -0.03
CA PHE A 89 15.35 -3.95 1.09
C PHE A 89 14.69 -5.28 0.69
N HIS A 90 14.00 -5.35 -0.46
CA HIS A 90 13.52 -6.62 -1.06
C HIS A 90 14.65 -7.43 -1.70
N HIS A 91 15.77 -6.78 -2.03
CA HIS A 91 16.95 -7.41 -2.64
C HIS A 91 18.05 -7.76 -1.65
N ALA A 92 17.79 -7.60 -0.35
CA ALA A 92 18.75 -7.98 0.66
C ALA A 92 19.12 -9.46 0.49
N LYS A 93 20.42 -9.77 0.42
CA LYS A 93 20.91 -11.16 0.29
C LYS A 93 20.30 -12.12 1.33
N MET A 94 20.01 -11.58 2.51
CA MET A 94 19.32 -12.30 3.58
C MET A 94 17.94 -12.82 3.12
N LEU A 95 17.18 -12.03 2.37
CA LEU A 95 15.87 -12.42 1.85
C LEU A 95 15.99 -13.53 0.80
N THR A 96 16.97 -13.44 -0.10
CA THR A 96 17.21 -14.45 -1.14
C THR A 96 17.44 -15.83 -0.55
N GLY A 97 18.24 -15.93 0.52
CA GLY A 97 18.51 -17.20 1.20
C GLY A 97 17.27 -17.79 1.87
N LEU A 98 16.31 -16.96 2.31
CA LEU A 98 15.11 -17.45 3.00
C LEU A 98 14.12 -18.17 2.07
N HIS A 99 14.25 -18.02 0.75
CA HIS A 99 13.41 -18.68 -0.25
C HIS A 99 13.96 -20.04 -0.70
N GLU A 100 15.15 -20.44 -0.24
CA GLU A 100 15.74 -21.73 -0.57
C GLU A 100 14.96 -22.89 0.08
N PRO A 101 15.02 -24.12 -0.48
CA PRO A 101 14.38 -25.29 0.12
C PRO A 101 14.83 -25.53 1.57
N GLY A 102 13.87 -25.79 2.47
CA GLY A 102 14.10 -25.99 3.90
C GLY A 102 14.24 -24.70 4.71
N GLN A 103 14.06 -23.53 4.10
CA GLN A 103 14.14 -22.23 4.76
C GLN A 103 12.74 -21.65 5.07
N LEU A 104 12.71 -20.60 5.90
CA LEU A 104 11.48 -20.02 6.43
C LEU A 104 10.44 -19.65 5.35
N LEU A 105 10.90 -19.12 4.22
CA LEU A 105 10.05 -18.59 3.14
C LEU A 105 10.13 -19.47 1.87
N GLU A 106 10.44 -20.76 1.99
CA GLU A 106 10.55 -21.70 0.85
C GLU A 106 9.26 -21.79 0.01
N ARG A 107 8.11 -21.51 0.64
CA ARG A 107 6.79 -21.52 0.00
C ARG A 107 6.54 -20.25 -0.82
N ILE A 108 7.34 -19.22 -0.64
CA ILE A 108 7.21 -17.94 -1.32
C ILE A 108 8.20 -17.87 -2.46
N THR A 109 7.68 -17.61 -3.66
CA THR A 109 8.48 -17.31 -4.85
C THR A 109 8.39 -15.80 -5.12
N PRO A 110 9.43 -15.02 -4.81
CA PRO A 110 9.44 -13.59 -5.11
C PRO A 110 9.57 -13.36 -6.62
N ILE A 111 8.79 -12.42 -7.14
CA ILE A 111 8.86 -11.92 -8.51
C ILE A 111 9.09 -10.42 -8.42
N HIS A 112 10.23 -9.94 -8.88
CA HIS A 112 10.53 -8.51 -8.83
C HIS A 112 10.10 -7.83 -10.14
N LEU A 113 9.44 -6.68 -10.00
CA LEU A 113 9.13 -5.82 -11.15
C LEU A 113 10.41 -5.28 -11.80
N PRO A 114 10.40 -5.00 -13.12
CA PRO A 114 11.53 -4.40 -13.78
C PRO A 114 11.87 -3.03 -13.17
N PRO A 115 13.14 -2.62 -13.18
CA PRO A 115 13.54 -1.30 -12.70
C PRO A 115 12.73 -0.18 -13.37
N TYR A 116 12.32 0.83 -12.60
CA TYR A 116 11.56 2.01 -13.05
C TYR A 116 10.12 1.75 -13.53
N ALA A 117 9.51 0.63 -13.12
CA ALA A 117 8.09 0.34 -13.32
C ALA A 117 7.27 0.23 -12.00
N PRO A 118 7.49 1.09 -10.97
CA PRO A 118 6.71 1.00 -9.71
C PRO A 118 5.22 1.24 -9.95
N ASP A 119 4.89 2.17 -10.87
CA ASP A 119 3.52 2.52 -11.27
C ASP A 119 2.71 1.37 -11.88
N HIS A 120 3.33 0.21 -12.12
CA HIS A 120 2.68 -1.00 -12.62
C HIS A 120 2.30 -1.98 -11.50
N ASN A 121 2.62 -1.70 -10.23
CA ASN A 121 2.19 -2.55 -9.14
C ASN A 121 0.68 -2.32 -8.87
N PRO A 122 -0.18 -3.32 -9.08
CA PRO A 122 -1.63 -3.17 -8.94
C PRO A 122 -2.08 -2.72 -7.54
N VAL A 123 -1.26 -2.96 -6.52
CA VAL A 123 -1.55 -2.55 -5.14
C VAL A 123 -1.48 -1.03 -4.93
N GLU A 124 -0.75 -0.29 -5.77
CA GLU A 124 -0.70 1.19 -5.69
C GLU A 124 -2.08 1.82 -5.93
N HIS A 125 -2.89 1.22 -6.81
CA HIS A 125 -4.26 1.66 -7.05
C HIS A 125 -5.16 1.45 -5.82
N VAL A 126 -4.94 0.37 -5.08
CA VAL A 126 -5.62 0.11 -3.81
C VAL A 126 -5.25 1.19 -2.80
N TRP A 127 -3.96 1.52 -2.69
CA TRP A 127 -3.47 2.60 -1.83
C TRP A 127 -4.06 3.95 -2.19
N ASN A 128 -4.09 4.31 -3.47
CA ASN A 128 -4.66 5.58 -3.89
C ASN A 128 -6.17 5.65 -3.59
N THR A 129 -6.90 4.56 -3.82
CA THR A 129 -8.34 4.48 -3.51
C THR A 129 -8.60 4.67 -2.02
N ALA A 130 -7.82 3.99 -1.17
CA ALA A 130 -7.97 4.10 0.28
C ALA A 130 -7.51 5.46 0.83
N LYS A 131 -6.43 6.04 0.30
CA LYS A 131 -5.99 7.40 0.63
C LYS A 131 -7.03 8.44 0.24
N ASN A 132 -7.65 8.31 -0.94
CA ASN A 132 -8.77 9.16 -1.35
C ASN A 132 -9.95 9.11 -0.37
N ASN A 133 -10.24 7.93 0.19
CA ASN A 133 -11.35 7.78 1.13
C ASN A 133 -11.11 8.46 2.49
N ILE A 134 -9.85 8.61 2.92
CA ILE A 134 -9.50 9.30 4.17
C ILE A 134 -9.12 10.78 3.94
N ALA A 135 -8.91 11.19 2.68
CA ALA A 135 -8.55 12.56 2.33
C ALA A 135 -9.65 13.56 2.74
N ASN A 136 -9.24 14.81 2.99
CA ASN A 136 -10.10 15.92 3.41
C ASN A 136 -10.84 15.74 4.77
N ILE A 137 -10.61 14.65 5.51
CA ILE A 137 -11.21 14.40 6.82
C ILE A 137 -10.10 14.30 7.86
N GLN A 138 -9.92 15.35 8.66
CA GLN A 138 -9.08 15.28 9.86
C GLN A 138 -9.84 14.53 10.95
N ARG A 139 -9.25 13.45 11.45
CA ARG A 139 -9.79 12.70 12.59
C ARG A 139 -9.12 13.14 13.88
N GLU A 140 -9.74 12.81 15.00
CA GLU A 140 -9.26 13.25 16.31
C GLU A 140 -7.99 12.50 16.72
N THR A 141 -7.87 11.23 16.31
CA THR A 141 -6.73 10.39 16.68
C THR A 141 -6.08 9.69 15.48
N PRO A 142 -4.76 9.37 15.57
CA PRO A 142 -4.07 8.55 14.58
C PRO A 142 -4.73 7.18 14.38
N GLU A 143 -5.19 6.55 15.46
CA GLU A 143 -5.83 5.22 15.44
C GLU A 143 -7.10 5.22 14.61
N GLU A 144 -7.92 6.27 14.69
CA GLU A 144 -9.11 6.41 13.84
C GLU A 144 -8.75 6.57 12.36
N THR A 145 -7.65 7.26 12.07
CA THR A 145 -7.18 7.49 10.69
C THR A 145 -6.70 6.20 10.06
N PHE A 146 -5.79 5.51 10.75
CA PHE A 146 -5.24 4.25 10.26
C PHE A 146 -6.29 3.13 10.28
N GLY A 147 -7.19 3.13 11.27
CA GLY A 147 -8.32 2.21 11.34
C GLY A 147 -9.32 2.41 10.20
N ALA A 148 -9.62 3.66 9.84
CA ALA A 148 -10.50 3.96 8.69
C ALA A 148 -9.88 3.50 7.37
N PHE A 149 -8.57 3.71 7.19
CA PHE A 149 -7.85 3.19 6.03
C PHE A 149 -7.89 1.66 5.98
N ALA A 150 -7.52 0.98 7.07
CA ALA A 150 -7.47 -0.47 7.14
C ALA A 150 -8.85 -1.11 6.94
N SER A 151 -9.89 -0.52 7.52
CA SER A 151 -11.28 -0.99 7.36
C SER A 151 -11.78 -0.83 5.93
N HIS A 152 -11.41 0.28 5.26
CA HIS A 152 -11.78 0.51 3.87
C HIS A 152 -11.19 -0.54 2.93
N ILE A 153 -9.94 -0.94 3.17
CA ILE A 153 -9.21 -1.89 2.33
C ILE A 153 -9.64 -3.33 2.60
N THR A 154 -9.69 -3.75 3.87
CA THR A 154 -10.02 -5.14 4.23
C THR A 154 -11.49 -5.48 4.01
N GLY A 155 -12.37 -4.48 4.03
CA GLY A 155 -13.81 -4.64 3.81
C GLY A 155 -14.24 -4.72 2.35
N ARG A 156 -13.31 -4.69 1.38
CA ARG A 156 -13.64 -4.59 -0.06
C ARG A 156 -12.82 -5.55 -0.92
N THR A 157 -13.32 -5.77 -2.12
CA THR A 157 -12.60 -6.41 -3.22
C THR A 157 -12.24 -5.35 -4.26
N PHE A 158 -11.03 -5.43 -4.81
CA PHE A 158 -10.52 -4.49 -5.80
C PHE A 158 -10.46 -5.17 -7.17
N ASP A 159 -11.49 -4.96 -7.97
CA ASP A 159 -11.56 -5.47 -9.33
C ASP A 159 -11.06 -4.39 -10.29
N HIS A 160 -9.74 -4.37 -10.50
CA HIS A 160 -9.10 -3.52 -11.48
C HIS A 160 -8.60 -4.39 -12.62
N ASP A 161 -8.83 -3.94 -13.85
CA ASP A 161 -8.20 -4.47 -15.04
C ASP A 161 -6.73 -4.06 -15.03
N PHE A 162 -5.89 -4.96 -14.52
CA PHE A 162 -4.45 -4.74 -14.44
C PHE A 162 -3.73 -5.02 -15.77
N GLU A 163 -4.44 -5.55 -16.77
CA GLU A 163 -3.92 -5.72 -18.13
C GLU A 163 -4.07 -4.42 -18.94
N HIS A 164 -5.09 -3.62 -18.63
CA HIS A 164 -5.36 -2.32 -19.28
C HIS A 164 -5.41 -1.20 -18.25
N LEU A 165 -4.25 -0.80 -17.74
CA LEU A 165 -4.14 0.44 -16.96
C LEU A 165 -4.59 1.61 -17.87
N PRO A 166 -5.64 2.38 -17.50
CA PRO A 166 -5.99 3.56 -18.27
C PRO A 166 -4.78 4.50 -18.26
N PRO A 167 -4.46 5.18 -19.38
CA PRO A 167 -3.44 6.22 -19.38
C PRO A 167 -3.79 7.22 -18.29
N ARG A 168 -2.81 7.60 -17.46
CA ARG A 168 -2.98 8.69 -16.51
C ARG A 168 -3.23 9.95 -17.35
N ASP A 169 -4.45 10.46 -17.34
CA ASP A 169 -4.74 11.79 -17.86
C ASP A 169 -3.99 12.80 -16.99
N THR A 170 -2.77 13.15 -17.39
CA THR A 170 -2.16 14.43 -17.02
C THR A 170 -2.84 15.53 -17.82
N GLU A 171 -4.14 15.73 -17.59
CA GLU A 171 -4.79 16.97 -17.98
C GLU A 171 -4.39 18.03 -16.95
N ASN A 172 -3.22 18.63 -17.19
CA ASN A 172 -2.96 20.00 -16.78
C ASN A 172 -3.93 20.90 -17.55
N ASP A 173 -5.16 20.98 -17.07
CA ASP A 173 -6.14 21.93 -17.58
C ASP A 173 -5.82 23.31 -16.97
N LEU A 174 -4.70 23.88 -17.41
CA LEU A 174 -4.43 25.31 -17.30
C LEU A 174 -5.27 26.02 -18.36
N VAL A 175 -6.54 26.26 -18.03
CA VAL A 175 -7.35 27.22 -18.78
C VAL A 175 -6.86 28.62 -18.43
N SER A 176 -6.50 29.36 -19.49
CA SER A 176 -6.02 30.73 -19.52
C SER A 176 -7.01 31.76 -18.96
#